data_AF-S4RI18-F1
#
_entry.id   AF-S4RI18-F1
#
_cell.length_a   1.000
_cell.length_b   1.000
_cell.length_c   1.000
_cell.angle_alpha   90.00
_cell.angle_beta   90.00
_cell.angle_gamma   90.00
#
_symmetry.space_group_name_H-M   'P 1'
#
loop_
_entity.id
_entity.type
_entity.pdbx_description
1 polymer ?
#
loop_
_entity_poly.entity_id
_entity_poly.type
_entity_poly.pdbx_seq_one_letter_code
_entity_poly.pdbx_strand_id
1 'polypeptide(L)'
;VFKLQVPSKGSFYLQPSSREERDSWVADIHAALGSSVGGSPNSPPQSLTPSPQAHSPSLTGPNVNLAELVEKMKDTALGIASESHHEQSVTYRHCFTGASVVDWLLARGVAPSRNEAALLASMLLQGGLLEATSSRGRAAASLPDLAQRFLDGSDAFYCLSENNSKFGTELTAKEIISGISFSGKIILQGYLMKQGHRRRNWKVRKFILREEPSYLHYYDPTKERSERPLGGFPVRGCLVTALDDGGVPPGVRGNVQDNLFEVITADEVRFYLQAASAAQRSEWIRAIRQLRRVGM
;
A
#
# COMPACT_ATOMS: atom_id res chain seq x y z
N VAL A 1 26.45 -22.17 9.23
CA VAL A 1 25.51 -22.36 10.36
C VAL A 1 26.26 -22.09 11.64
N PHE A 2 25.69 -21.33 12.59
CA PHE A 2 26.23 -21.17 13.93
C PHE A 2 25.12 -21.39 14.97
N LYS A 3 25.51 -21.80 16.18
CA LYS A 3 24.61 -22.21 17.26
C LYS A 3 24.59 -21.12 18.33
N LEU A 4 23.41 -20.57 18.60
CA LEU A 4 23.18 -19.64 19.71
C LEU A 4 22.56 -20.42 20.88
N GLN A 5 23.19 -20.39 22.04
CA GLN A 5 22.72 -21.11 23.23
C GLN A 5 22.19 -20.11 24.25
N VAL A 6 20.90 -20.20 24.58
CA VAL A 6 20.25 -19.33 25.56
C VAL A 6 20.01 -20.15 26.83
N PRO A 7 20.52 -19.71 28.02
CA PRO A 7 20.51 -20.50 29.26
C PRO A 7 19.13 -21.01 29.74
N SER A 8 18.02 -20.50 29.21
CA SER A 8 16.65 -20.88 29.57
C SER A 8 15.74 -21.29 28.39
N LYS A 9 16.17 -21.11 27.14
CA LYS A 9 15.34 -21.32 25.94
C LYS A 9 15.89 -22.35 24.95
N GLY A 10 17.02 -22.98 25.30
CA GLY A 10 17.64 -24.00 24.46
C GLY A 10 18.57 -23.44 23.39
N SER A 11 18.83 -24.26 22.36
CA SER A 11 19.79 -23.94 21.30
C SER A 11 19.09 -23.62 19.98
N PHE A 12 19.47 -22.51 19.37
CA PHE A 12 18.97 -22.07 18.07
C PHE A 12 20.07 -22.18 17.02
N TYR A 13 19.74 -22.70 15.84
CA TYR A 13 20.68 -22.81 14.73
C TYR A 13 20.32 -21.77 13.68
N LEU A 14 21.27 -20.88 13.41
CA LEU A 14 21.13 -19.81 12.44
C LEU A 14 22.05 -20.10 11.25
N GLN A 15 21.50 -19.95 10.03
CA GLN A 15 22.25 -20.16 8.79
C GLN A 15 22.33 -18.85 7.98
N PRO A 16 23.45 -18.13 8.11
CA PRO A 16 23.74 -16.95 7.29
C PRO A 16 23.95 -17.33 5.82
N SER A 17 23.73 -16.34 4.95
CA SER A 17 23.85 -16.47 3.51
C SER A 17 25.29 -16.46 3.01
N SER A 18 26.24 -16.00 3.84
CA SER A 18 27.69 -16.10 3.60
C SER A 18 28.49 -16.28 4.89
N ARG A 19 29.80 -16.55 4.76
CA ARG A 19 30.72 -16.67 5.90
C ARG A 19 30.96 -15.30 6.56
N GLU A 20 31.03 -14.25 5.75
CA GLU A 20 31.26 -12.88 6.17
C GLU A 20 30.06 -12.35 6.96
N GLU A 21 28.83 -12.65 6.50
CA GLU A 21 27.61 -12.31 7.22
C GLU A 21 27.52 -13.04 8.56
N ARG A 22 27.92 -14.32 8.59
CA ARG A 22 28.02 -15.07 9.85
C ARG A 22 28.99 -14.38 10.82
N ASP A 23 30.17 -14.02 10.35
CA ASP A 23 31.22 -13.48 11.20
C ASP A 23 30.82 -12.07 11.72
N SER A 24 30.11 -11.27 10.91
CA SER A 24 29.48 -10.01 11.34
C SER A 24 28.43 -10.23 12.44
N TRP A 25 27.49 -11.17 12.24
CA TRP A 25 26.43 -11.45 13.23
C TRP A 25 27.02 -11.93 14.56
N VAL A 26 28.08 -12.73 14.52
CA VAL A 26 28.77 -13.19 15.73
C VAL A 26 29.42 -12.01 16.45
N ALA A 27 30.07 -11.09 15.73
CA ALA A 27 30.67 -9.90 16.33
C ALA A 27 29.62 -9.00 17.01
N ASP A 28 28.49 -8.76 16.35
CA ASP A 28 27.39 -7.94 16.89
C ASP A 28 26.77 -8.57 18.15
N ILE A 29 26.56 -9.89 18.14
CA ILE A 29 26.05 -10.64 19.30
C ILE A 29 27.03 -10.54 20.48
N HIS A 30 28.34 -10.68 20.23
CA HIS A 30 29.34 -10.52 21.27
C HIS A 30 29.42 -9.09 21.82
N ALA A 31 29.32 -8.07 20.96
CA ALA A 31 29.29 -6.67 21.38
C ALA A 31 28.04 -6.36 22.23
N ALA A 32 26.88 -6.88 21.84
CA ALA A 32 25.64 -6.73 22.60
C ALA A 32 25.69 -7.42 23.97
N LEU A 33 26.34 -8.60 24.05
CA LEU A 33 26.54 -9.30 25.31
C LEU A 33 27.57 -8.60 26.21
N GLY A 34 28.64 -8.06 25.63
CA GLY A 34 29.69 -7.31 26.34
C GLY A 34 29.22 -5.96 26.90
N SER A 35 28.22 -5.34 26.26
CA SER A 35 27.64 -4.06 26.70
C SER A 35 26.70 -4.19 27.91
N SER A 36 26.43 -5.41 28.40
CA SER A 36 25.54 -5.65 29.54
C SER A 36 26.25 -5.67 30.91
N VAL A 37 27.56 -5.46 30.97
CA VAL A 37 28.32 -5.44 32.24
C VAL A 37 29.33 -4.29 32.24
N GLY A 38 29.04 -3.23 33.02
CA GLY A 38 30.01 -2.21 33.41
C GLY A 38 29.56 -0.78 33.14
N GLY A 39 29.32 -0.01 34.21
CA GLY A 39 28.84 1.35 34.15
C GLY A 39 29.90 2.44 33.91
N SER A 40 29.42 3.52 33.27
CA SER A 40 29.76 4.95 33.47
C SER A 40 31.14 5.45 32.98
N PRO A 41 31.38 6.78 32.93
CA PRO A 41 30.88 7.73 31.92
C PRO A 41 32.01 8.62 31.34
N ASN A 42 31.89 9.18 30.13
CA ASN A 42 32.52 10.49 29.84
C ASN A 42 32.09 11.17 28.53
N SER A 43 31.60 12.40 28.69
CA SER A 43 31.65 13.57 27.77
C SER A 43 30.59 13.70 26.64
N PRO A 44 30.29 14.93 26.16
CA PRO A 44 29.45 15.95 26.80
C PRO A 44 28.30 16.43 25.86
N PRO A 45 27.36 17.30 26.31
CA PRO A 45 26.08 17.47 25.65
C PRO A 45 26.12 18.49 24.50
N GLN A 46 25.61 18.12 23.32
CA GLN A 46 25.22 19.10 22.31
C GLN A 46 23.73 19.39 22.45
N SER A 47 23.47 20.68 22.72
CA SER A 47 22.20 21.35 22.81
C SER A 47 21.36 21.18 21.54
N LEU A 48 20.16 20.61 21.68
CA LEU A 48 19.05 20.83 20.76
C LEU A 48 17.87 21.35 21.57
N THR A 49 17.59 22.63 21.37
CA THR A 49 16.34 23.31 21.72
C THR A 49 15.14 22.56 21.12
N PRO A 50 14.07 22.27 21.88
CA PRO A 50 12.88 21.66 21.33
C PRO A 50 11.97 22.73 20.72
N SER A 51 11.79 22.68 19.40
CA SER A 51 10.65 23.31 18.72
C SER A 51 9.43 22.39 18.86
N PRO A 52 8.24 22.89 19.24
CA PRO A 52 7.07 22.05 19.42
C PRO A 52 6.41 21.77 18.07
N GLN A 53 6.85 20.71 17.40
CA GLN A 53 6.00 20.07 16.39
C GLN A 53 5.35 18.86 17.04
N ALA A 54 4.08 19.03 17.37
CA ALA A 54 3.18 17.95 17.72
C ALA A 54 3.27 16.88 16.63
N HIS A 55 3.84 15.73 16.98
CA HIS A 55 3.71 14.52 16.21
C HIS A 55 2.24 14.07 16.28
N SER A 56 1.44 14.56 15.35
CA SER A 56 0.23 13.86 14.95
C SER A 56 0.69 12.57 14.25
N PRO A 57 0.21 11.38 14.65
CA PRO A 57 0.58 10.15 13.95
C PRO A 57 -0.03 10.21 12.54
N SER A 58 0.81 10.41 11.53
CA SER A 58 0.40 10.25 10.14
C SER A 58 0.02 8.79 9.93
N LEU A 59 -1.26 8.50 9.71
CA LEU A 59 -1.78 7.15 9.46
C LEU A 59 -1.53 6.66 8.02
N THR A 60 -0.52 7.20 7.34
CA THR A 60 -0.10 6.85 5.97
C THR A 60 0.67 5.52 5.92
N GLY A 61 0.27 4.55 6.72
CA GLY A 61 0.75 3.16 6.67
C GLY A 61 -0.18 2.28 5.84
N PRO A 62 0.30 1.14 5.31
CA PRO A 62 -0.45 0.27 4.38
C PRO A 62 -1.65 -0.48 4.99
N ASN A 63 -2.10 -0.10 6.19
CA ASN A 63 -3.16 -0.79 6.94
C ASN A 63 -4.19 0.23 7.46
N VAL A 64 -5.12 0.66 6.61
CA VAL A 64 -6.31 1.40 7.07
C VAL A 64 -7.36 0.39 7.54
N ASN A 65 -7.59 0.33 8.84
CA ASN A 65 -8.68 -0.47 9.42
C ASN A 65 -10.00 0.31 9.27
N LEU A 66 -10.91 -0.16 8.41
CA LEU A 66 -12.17 0.53 8.14
C LEU A 66 -13.11 0.62 9.36
N ALA A 67 -13.09 -0.38 10.24
CA ALA A 67 -13.89 -0.33 11.46
C ALA A 67 -13.35 0.74 12.42
N GLU A 68 -12.04 0.79 12.61
CA GLU A 68 -11.39 1.84 13.40
C GLU A 68 -11.57 3.23 12.77
N LEU A 69 -11.57 3.31 11.44
CA LEU A 69 -11.84 4.53 10.69
C LEU A 69 -13.26 5.04 10.97
N VAL A 70 -14.26 4.16 10.95
CA VAL A 70 -15.65 4.51 11.26
C VAL A 70 -15.79 4.98 12.71
N GLU A 71 -15.11 4.34 13.66
CA GLU A 71 -15.11 4.83 15.05
C GLU A 71 -14.50 6.23 15.16
N LYS A 72 -13.44 6.54 14.39
CA LYS A 72 -12.90 7.91 14.30
C LYS A 72 -13.87 8.88 13.63
N MET A 73 -14.64 8.44 12.63
CA MET A 73 -15.67 9.25 11.99
C MET A 73 -16.81 9.61 12.96
N LYS A 74 -17.12 8.73 13.92
CA LYS A 74 -18.14 8.96 14.96
C LYS A 74 -17.69 9.88 16.10
N ASP A 75 -16.39 10.19 16.19
CA ASP A 75 -15.85 10.98 17.29
C ASP A 75 -16.52 12.36 17.37
N THR A 76 -16.93 12.77 18.58
CA THR A 76 -17.72 14.01 18.76
C THR A 76 -16.89 15.28 18.59
N ALA A 77 -15.57 15.21 18.73
CA ALA A 77 -14.67 16.37 18.63
C ALA A 77 -13.87 16.38 17.33
N LEU A 78 -13.49 15.21 16.83
CA LEU A 78 -12.61 15.02 15.69
C LEU A 78 -13.26 14.25 14.53
N GLY A 79 -14.49 13.75 14.71
CA GLY A 79 -15.23 13.03 13.69
C GLY A 79 -15.77 13.93 12.59
N ILE A 80 -16.55 13.33 11.70
CA ILE A 80 -17.14 14.05 10.57
C ILE A 80 -18.36 14.85 11.08
N ALA A 81 -18.49 16.09 10.62
CA ALA A 81 -19.56 16.98 11.06
C ALA A 81 -20.90 16.56 10.43
N SER A 82 -21.82 16.08 11.27
CA SER A 82 -23.12 15.58 10.83
C SER A 82 -24.14 16.71 10.77
N GLU A 83 -24.78 16.89 9.61
CA GLU A 83 -25.68 18.00 9.36
C GLU A 83 -27.05 17.51 8.85
N SER A 84 -28.03 18.41 8.88
CA SER A 84 -29.31 18.20 8.21
C SER A 84 -29.26 18.83 6.84
N HIS A 85 -29.49 18.03 5.80
CA HIS A 85 -29.50 18.48 4.42
C HIS A 85 -30.92 18.45 3.86
N HIS A 86 -31.26 19.48 3.09
CA HIS A 86 -32.54 19.60 2.41
C HIS A 86 -32.31 19.46 0.91
N GLU A 87 -32.94 18.47 0.29
CA GLU A 87 -32.96 18.31 -1.16
C GLU A 87 -34.41 18.11 -1.60
N GLN A 88 -34.84 18.98 -2.52
CA GLN A 88 -36.24 19.08 -2.95
C GLN A 88 -37.19 19.30 -1.75
N SER A 89 -37.95 18.27 -1.37
CA SER A 89 -38.91 18.28 -0.25
C SER A 89 -38.57 17.25 0.84
N VAL A 90 -37.39 16.62 0.75
CA VAL A 90 -36.93 15.61 1.71
C VAL A 90 -35.86 16.21 2.60
N THR A 91 -36.00 15.99 3.91
CA THR A 91 -34.99 16.37 4.89
C THR A 91 -34.21 15.11 5.28
N TYR A 92 -32.90 15.14 5.02
CA TYR A 92 -31.96 14.10 5.41
C TYR A 92 -31.28 14.55 6.70
N ARG A 93 -31.52 13.85 7.80
CA ARG A 93 -30.94 14.16 9.11
C ARG A 93 -29.72 13.28 9.36
N HIS A 94 -28.79 13.79 10.14
CA HIS A 94 -27.58 13.09 10.58
C HIS A 94 -26.69 12.58 9.44
N CYS A 95 -26.72 13.26 8.28
CA CYS A 95 -25.95 12.86 7.10
C CYS A 95 -24.84 13.86 6.79
N PHE A 96 -24.03 13.48 5.82
CA PHE A 96 -22.85 14.17 5.35
C PHE A 96 -22.93 14.27 3.82
N THR A 97 -22.33 15.30 3.24
CA THR A 97 -22.12 15.34 1.79
C THR A 97 -20.94 14.46 1.39
N GLY A 98 -20.93 13.98 0.15
CA GLY A 98 -19.78 13.25 -0.40
C GLY A 98 -18.47 14.05 -0.29
N ALA A 99 -18.53 15.35 -0.60
CA ALA A 99 -17.40 16.26 -0.45
C ALA A 99 -16.88 16.32 1.00
N SER A 100 -17.77 16.43 2.00
CA SER A 100 -17.37 16.48 3.41
C SER A 100 -16.69 15.20 3.90
N VAL A 101 -17.08 14.02 3.37
CA VAL A 101 -16.43 12.75 3.67
C VAL A 101 -15.01 12.75 3.13
N VAL A 102 -14.82 13.18 1.88
CA VAL A 102 -13.50 13.28 1.24
C VAL A 102 -12.61 14.28 1.97
N ASP A 103 -13.14 15.47 2.27
CA ASP A 103 -12.41 16.52 2.98
C ASP A 103 -11.96 16.07 4.37
N TRP A 104 -12.82 15.35 5.09
CA TRP A 104 -12.48 14.79 6.40
C TRP A 104 -11.37 13.73 6.28
N LEU A 105 -11.44 12.81 5.31
CA LEU A 105 -10.41 11.78 5.09
C LEU A 105 -9.05 12.39 4.75
N LEU A 106 -9.03 13.48 3.97
CA LEU A 106 -7.82 14.24 3.67
C LEU A 106 -7.28 14.97 4.91
N ALA A 107 -8.14 15.69 5.64
CA ALA A 107 -7.75 16.47 6.81
C ALA A 107 -7.18 15.60 7.94
N ARG A 108 -7.63 14.34 8.05
CA ARG A 108 -7.10 13.36 9.02
C ARG A 108 -5.88 12.59 8.51
N GLY A 109 -5.41 12.87 7.29
CA GLY A 109 -4.29 12.17 6.68
C GLY A 109 -4.54 10.69 6.45
N VAL A 110 -5.81 10.28 6.31
CA VAL A 110 -6.23 8.90 6.04
C VAL A 110 -6.01 8.58 4.55
N ALA A 111 -6.20 9.57 3.69
CA ALA A 111 -5.96 9.49 2.26
C ALA A 111 -5.03 10.62 1.79
N PRO A 112 -4.14 10.38 0.83
CA PRO A 112 -3.25 11.41 0.29
C PRO A 112 -3.85 12.18 -0.90
N SER A 113 -5.00 11.75 -1.44
CA SER A 113 -5.66 12.40 -2.59
C SER A 113 -7.18 12.24 -2.54
N ARG A 114 -7.92 13.13 -3.21
CA ARG A 114 -9.39 13.06 -3.30
C ARG A 114 -9.87 11.74 -3.91
N ASN A 115 -9.15 11.25 -4.93
CA ASN A 115 -9.47 9.99 -5.59
C ASN A 115 -9.31 8.80 -4.63
N GLU A 116 -8.24 8.77 -3.84
CA GLU A 116 -8.04 7.73 -2.82
C GLU A 116 -9.06 7.82 -1.68
N ALA A 117 -9.43 9.04 -1.27
CA ALA A 117 -10.47 9.26 -0.27
C ALA A 117 -11.85 8.79 -0.76
N ALA A 118 -12.22 9.15 -2.00
CA ALA A 118 -13.48 8.73 -2.62
C ALA A 118 -13.56 7.21 -2.74
N LEU A 119 -12.44 6.56 -3.07
CA LEU A 119 -12.36 5.11 -3.15
C LEU A 119 -12.45 4.42 -1.78
N LEU A 120 -11.82 4.99 -0.76
CA LEU A 120 -12.03 4.56 0.63
C LEU A 120 -13.50 4.66 1.03
N ALA A 121 -14.17 5.74 0.67
CA ALA A 121 -15.61 5.91 0.91
C ALA A 121 -16.47 4.92 0.10
N SER A 122 -16.13 4.62 -1.15
CA SER A 122 -16.77 3.55 -1.95
C SER A 122 -16.68 2.19 -1.27
N MET A 123 -15.57 1.90 -0.59
CA MET A 123 -15.42 0.65 0.16
C MET A 123 -16.20 0.65 1.46
N LEU A 124 -16.33 1.80 2.14
CA LEU A 124 -17.24 1.92 3.27
C LEU A 124 -18.70 1.65 2.84
N LEU A 125 -19.10 2.11 1.65
CA LEU A 125 -20.41 1.79 1.04
C LEU A 125 -20.56 0.29 0.75
N GLN A 126 -19.56 -0.32 0.11
CA GLN A 126 -19.59 -1.75 -0.20
C GLN A 126 -19.63 -2.62 1.06
N GLY A 127 -18.91 -2.21 2.10
CA GLY A 127 -18.89 -2.86 3.41
C GLY A 127 -20.13 -2.58 4.26
N GLY A 128 -21.06 -1.73 3.81
CA GLY A 128 -22.25 -1.34 4.58
C GLY A 128 -21.95 -0.51 5.83
N LEU A 129 -20.75 0.05 5.93
CA LEU A 129 -20.32 0.94 7.02
C LEU A 129 -20.79 2.39 6.78
N LEU A 130 -20.91 2.75 5.51
CA LEU A 130 -21.52 3.98 5.03
C LEU A 130 -22.76 3.60 4.22
N GLU A 131 -23.81 4.41 4.31
CA GLU A 131 -25.04 4.23 3.57
C GLU A 131 -25.30 5.46 2.71
N ALA A 132 -25.68 5.23 1.44
CA ALA A 132 -26.10 6.31 0.56
C ALA A 132 -27.58 6.62 0.80
N THR A 133 -27.89 7.86 1.17
CA THR A 133 -29.24 8.28 1.57
C THR A 133 -29.94 9.08 0.48
N SER A 134 -29.21 9.93 -0.25
CA SER A 134 -29.78 10.67 -1.38
C SER A 134 -30.11 9.77 -2.56
N SER A 135 -31.03 10.21 -3.43
CA SER A 135 -31.38 9.48 -4.65
C SER A 135 -30.17 9.26 -5.55
N ARG A 136 -29.36 10.31 -5.72
CA ARG A 136 -28.12 10.31 -6.51
C ARG A 136 -27.05 9.41 -5.90
N GLY A 137 -26.84 9.49 -4.59
CA GLY A 137 -25.90 8.61 -3.88
C GLY A 137 -26.28 7.14 -4.04
N ARG A 138 -27.57 6.79 -3.93
CA ARG A 138 -28.06 5.41 -4.09
C ARG A 138 -27.89 4.89 -5.52
N ALA A 139 -28.12 5.76 -6.52
CA ALA A 139 -27.90 5.40 -7.92
C ALA A 139 -26.42 5.12 -8.21
N ALA A 140 -25.50 5.89 -7.63
CA ALA A 140 -24.07 5.61 -7.74
C ALA A 140 -23.67 4.34 -6.98
N ALA A 141 -24.17 4.16 -5.75
CA ALA A 141 -23.81 3.03 -4.90
C ALA A 141 -24.21 1.65 -5.49
N SER A 142 -25.13 1.60 -6.46
CA SER A 142 -25.52 0.38 -7.18
C SER A 142 -24.65 0.06 -8.40
N LEU A 143 -23.72 0.95 -8.77
CA LEU A 143 -22.82 0.73 -9.90
C LEU A 143 -21.86 -0.44 -9.62
N PRO A 144 -21.51 -1.23 -10.67
CA PRO A 144 -20.59 -2.35 -10.53
C PRO A 144 -19.14 -1.91 -10.34
N ASP A 145 -18.76 -0.75 -10.89
CA ASP A 145 -17.42 -0.20 -10.75
C ASP A 145 -17.25 0.50 -9.40
N LEU A 146 -16.42 -0.09 -8.53
CA LEU A 146 -16.12 0.42 -7.19
C LEU A 146 -15.68 1.89 -7.20
N ALA A 147 -14.90 2.30 -8.20
CA ALA A 147 -14.41 3.68 -8.29
C ALA A 147 -15.52 4.71 -8.50
N GLN A 148 -16.71 4.28 -8.96
CA GLN A 148 -17.84 5.15 -9.27
C GLN A 148 -18.96 5.07 -8.23
N ARG A 149 -18.85 4.21 -7.22
CA ARG A 149 -19.93 3.97 -6.23
C ARG A 149 -20.15 5.13 -5.27
N PHE A 150 -19.08 5.86 -4.98
CA PHE A 150 -19.11 7.05 -4.15
C PHE A 150 -18.95 8.29 -5.02
N LEU A 151 -19.72 9.32 -4.73
CA LEU A 151 -19.68 10.60 -5.44
C LEU A 151 -19.07 11.66 -4.53
N ASP A 152 -17.92 12.16 -4.94
CA ASP A 152 -17.27 13.31 -4.32
C ASP A 152 -17.95 14.62 -4.77
N GLY A 153 -19.02 14.99 -4.07
CA GLY A 153 -19.81 16.17 -4.38
C GLY A 153 -20.75 16.59 -3.26
N SER A 154 -21.34 17.78 -3.39
CA SER A 154 -22.31 18.33 -2.44
C SER A 154 -23.73 17.82 -2.66
N ASP A 155 -23.99 17.12 -3.76
CA ASP A 155 -25.30 16.63 -4.21
C ASP A 155 -25.53 15.13 -3.92
N ALA A 156 -24.60 14.50 -3.21
CA ALA A 156 -24.71 13.13 -2.73
C ALA A 156 -24.64 13.12 -1.21
N PHE A 157 -25.65 12.52 -0.56
CA PHE A 157 -25.72 12.43 0.90
C PHE A 157 -25.48 11.00 1.36
N TYR A 158 -24.75 10.90 2.46
CA TYR A 158 -24.33 9.66 3.07
C TYR A 158 -24.51 9.72 4.58
N CYS A 159 -24.75 8.59 5.21
CA CYS A 159 -24.90 8.47 6.66
C CYS A 159 -24.09 7.25 7.14
N LEU A 160 -23.59 7.27 8.38
CA LEU A 160 -22.97 6.07 8.97
C LEU A 160 -24.05 5.04 9.30
N SER A 161 -23.80 3.76 9.05
CA SER A 161 -24.78 2.73 9.37
C SER A 161 -24.92 2.56 10.89
N GLU A 162 -26.14 2.56 11.41
CA GLU A 162 -26.41 2.31 12.83
C GLU A 162 -26.44 0.82 13.19
N ASN A 163 -26.62 -0.05 12.18
CA ASN A 163 -26.73 -1.49 12.35
C ASN A 163 -25.44 -2.22 11.97
N ASN A 164 -24.43 -2.14 12.84
CA ASN A 164 -23.20 -2.95 12.72
C ASN A 164 -23.45 -4.48 12.87
N SER A 165 -24.69 -4.94 13.08
CA SER A 165 -25.01 -6.31 13.51
C SER A 165 -25.55 -7.25 12.42
N LYS A 166 -25.84 -6.79 11.19
CA LYS A 166 -26.63 -7.61 10.24
C LYS A 166 -26.16 -7.74 8.79
N PHE A 167 -24.96 -7.27 8.43
CA PHE A 167 -24.33 -7.70 7.19
C PHE A 167 -22.94 -8.23 7.49
N GLY A 168 -22.64 -9.43 6.99
CA GLY A 168 -21.36 -10.12 7.12
C GLY A 168 -20.23 -9.22 6.63
N THR A 169 -19.67 -8.46 7.57
CA THR A 169 -18.71 -7.37 7.38
C THR A 169 -17.32 -7.95 7.47
N GLU A 170 -17.01 -8.89 6.58
CA GLU A 170 -15.63 -9.34 6.43
C GLU A 170 -15.23 -9.21 4.96
N LEU A 171 -15.31 -7.99 4.43
CA LEU A 171 -14.33 -7.60 3.42
C LEU A 171 -13.01 -7.48 4.16
N THR A 172 -12.15 -8.46 3.98
CA THR A 172 -10.83 -8.46 4.59
C THR A 172 -10.07 -7.23 4.13
N ALA A 173 -9.19 -6.67 4.96
CA ALA A 173 -8.30 -5.57 4.57
C ALA A 173 -7.58 -5.84 3.23
N LYS A 174 -7.36 -7.11 2.88
CA LYS A 174 -6.81 -7.55 1.59
C LYS A 174 -7.76 -7.29 0.41
N GLU A 175 -9.06 -7.51 0.54
CA GLU A 175 -10.04 -7.23 -0.52
C GLU A 175 -10.22 -5.73 -0.74
N ILE A 176 -10.16 -4.96 0.36
CA ILE A 176 -10.15 -3.50 0.39
C ILE A 176 -8.91 -2.98 -0.34
N ILE A 177 -7.71 -3.36 0.09
CA ILE A 177 -6.44 -2.97 -0.56
C ILE A 177 -6.43 -3.40 -2.03
N SER A 178 -6.94 -4.58 -2.35
CA SER A 178 -7.03 -5.07 -3.72
C SER A 178 -7.96 -4.19 -4.56
N GLY A 179 -9.14 -3.83 -4.05
CA GLY A 179 -10.07 -2.90 -4.70
C GLY A 179 -9.46 -1.52 -4.92
N ILE A 180 -8.76 -1.00 -3.91
CA ILE A 180 -8.03 0.28 -4.02
C ILE A 180 -7.04 0.21 -5.18
N SER A 181 -6.20 -0.83 -5.17
CA SER A 181 -5.09 -1.01 -6.09
C SER A 181 -5.56 -1.14 -7.55
N PHE A 182 -6.75 -1.71 -7.82
CA PHE A 182 -7.26 -1.89 -9.18
C PHE A 182 -7.99 -0.69 -9.77
N SER A 183 -8.39 0.28 -8.97
CA SER A 183 -9.19 1.42 -9.44
C SER A 183 -8.44 2.38 -10.37
N GLY A 184 -7.11 2.39 -10.31
CA GLY A 184 -6.31 3.35 -11.06
C GLY A 184 -6.42 3.16 -12.57
N LYS A 185 -6.33 4.26 -13.31
CA LYS A 185 -6.36 4.27 -14.77
C LYS A 185 -5.16 3.52 -15.34
N ILE A 186 -5.38 2.58 -16.26
CA ILE A 186 -4.28 1.83 -16.89
C ILE A 186 -3.49 2.76 -17.80
N ILE A 187 -2.18 2.88 -17.56
CA ILE A 187 -1.28 3.70 -18.40
C ILE A 187 -0.33 2.86 -19.24
N LEU A 188 -0.02 1.64 -18.80
CA LEU A 188 0.84 0.72 -19.54
C LEU A 188 0.46 -0.72 -19.21
N GLN A 189 0.42 -1.57 -20.21
CA GLN A 189 0.25 -3.01 -20.04
C GLN A 189 1.09 -3.77 -21.06
N GLY A 190 1.51 -4.97 -20.70
CA GLY A 190 2.37 -5.77 -21.56
C GLY A 190 2.87 -7.02 -20.86
N TYR A 191 3.66 -7.82 -21.57
CA TYR A 191 4.21 -9.06 -21.05
C TYR A 191 5.68 -8.87 -20.71
N LEU A 192 6.07 -9.31 -19.52
CA LEU A 192 7.46 -9.33 -19.06
C LEU A 192 7.79 -10.70 -18.48
N MET A 193 9.05 -11.08 -18.51
CA MET A 193 9.53 -12.21 -17.72
C MET A 193 9.83 -11.74 -16.31
N LYS A 194 9.32 -12.45 -15.31
CA LYS A 194 9.52 -12.16 -13.89
C LYS A 194 10.30 -13.28 -13.22
N GLN A 195 11.34 -12.94 -12.47
CA GLN A 195 12.03 -13.92 -11.62
C GLN A 195 11.20 -14.22 -10.35
N GLY A 196 11.07 -15.51 -10.03
CA GLY A 196 10.44 -15.97 -8.79
C GLY A 196 11.30 -15.68 -7.56
N HIS A 197 10.68 -15.27 -6.45
CA HIS A 197 11.42 -14.89 -5.23
C HIS A 197 12.09 -16.11 -4.56
N ARG A 198 11.34 -17.21 -4.35
CA ARG A 198 11.85 -18.42 -3.66
C ARG A 198 12.61 -19.38 -4.57
N ARG A 199 12.05 -19.70 -5.75
CA ARG A 199 12.64 -20.71 -6.67
C ARG A 199 13.38 -20.10 -7.86
N ARG A 200 13.65 -18.78 -7.87
CA ARG A 200 14.42 -18.02 -8.88
C ARG A 200 14.22 -18.37 -10.37
N ASN A 201 13.12 -19.05 -10.72
CA ASN A 201 12.74 -19.37 -12.08
C ASN A 201 12.06 -18.16 -12.74
N TRP A 202 12.27 -18.02 -14.04
CA TRP A 202 11.65 -16.99 -14.85
C TRP A 202 10.31 -17.47 -15.41
N LYS A 203 9.30 -16.60 -15.35
CA LYS A 203 7.97 -16.87 -15.93
C LYS A 203 7.43 -15.64 -16.64
N VAL A 204 6.80 -15.84 -17.79
CA VAL A 204 6.01 -14.78 -18.46
C VAL A 204 4.85 -14.39 -17.55
N ARG A 205 4.64 -13.09 -17.39
CA ARG A 205 3.50 -12.50 -16.68
C ARG A 205 2.96 -11.31 -17.47
N LYS A 206 1.64 -11.16 -17.50
CA LYS A 206 1.01 -9.93 -18.00
C LYS A 206 1.06 -8.90 -16.88
N PHE A 207 1.78 -7.81 -17.10
CA PHE A 207 1.87 -6.68 -16.18
C PHE A 207 0.90 -5.58 -16.58
N ILE A 208 0.30 -4.92 -15.59
CA ILE A 208 -0.59 -3.78 -15.76
C ILE A 208 -0.15 -2.70 -14.76
N LEU A 209 0.24 -1.55 -15.28
CA LEU A 209 0.59 -0.35 -14.54
C LEU A 209 -0.57 0.65 -14.57
N ARG A 210 -0.99 1.09 -13.38
CA ARG A 210 -2.09 2.02 -13.17
C ARG A 210 -1.58 3.33 -12.57
N GLU A 211 -2.23 4.44 -12.91
CA GLU A 211 -2.08 5.75 -12.28
C GLU A 211 -3.32 6.04 -11.42
N GLU A 212 -3.12 6.69 -10.27
CA GLU A 212 -4.17 7.16 -9.35
C GLU A 212 -5.22 6.11 -8.91
N PRO A 213 -4.87 5.20 -7.96
CA PRO A 213 -3.60 5.10 -7.26
C PRO A 213 -2.54 4.40 -8.11
N SER A 214 -1.28 4.83 -7.93
CA SER A 214 -0.16 4.27 -8.68
C SER A 214 0.18 2.85 -8.21
N TYR A 215 -0.16 1.85 -9.01
CA TYR A 215 0.01 0.44 -8.64
C TYR A 215 0.40 -0.40 -9.86
N LEU A 216 1.25 -1.41 -9.64
CA LEU A 216 1.65 -2.36 -10.66
C LEU A 216 1.25 -3.78 -10.27
N HIS A 217 0.42 -4.40 -11.11
CA HIS A 217 -0.08 -5.76 -10.93
C HIS A 217 0.50 -6.70 -11.98
N TYR A 218 0.58 -8.00 -11.64
CA TYR A 218 0.93 -9.03 -12.60
C TYR A 218 0.02 -10.26 -12.51
N TYR A 219 -0.31 -10.81 -13.68
CA TYR A 219 -1.31 -11.86 -13.86
C TYR A 219 -0.70 -13.10 -14.51
N ASP A 220 -1.38 -14.24 -14.34
CA ASP A 220 -1.09 -15.44 -15.12
C ASP A 220 -1.66 -15.25 -16.53
N PRO A 221 -0.81 -15.16 -17.58
CA PRO A 221 -1.29 -14.86 -18.93
C PRO A 221 -2.17 -15.97 -19.52
N THR A 222 -2.12 -17.18 -18.95
CA THR A 222 -2.95 -18.32 -19.37
C THR A 222 -4.37 -18.28 -18.78
N LYS A 223 -4.64 -17.37 -17.85
CA LYS A 223 -5.92 -17.26 -17.14
C LYS A 223 -6.64 -15.96 -17.52
N GLU A 224 -7.01 -15.82 -18.78
CA GLU A 224 -7.63 -14.59 -19.31
C GLU A 224 -8.92 -14.16 -18.59
N ARG A 225 -9.69 -15.10 -18.02
CA ARG A 225 -10.90 -14.81 -17.22
C ARG A 225 -10.64 -14.52 -15.74
N SER A 226 -9.38 -14.57 -15.29
CA SER A 226 -9.04 -14.30 -13.89
C SER A 226 -8.85 -12.80 -13.68
N GLU A 227 -9.83 -12.16 -13.04
CA GLU A 227 -9.70 -10.78 -12.57
C GLU A 227 -8.68 -10.65 -11.40
N ARG A 228 -8.29 -11.78 -10.79
CA ARG A 228 -7.35 -11.80 -9.66
C ARG A 228 -5.89 -11.82 -10.14
N PRO A 229 -5.05 -10.87 -9.70
CA PRO A 229 -3.62 -10.88 -9.96
C PRO A 229 -2.93 -11.97 -9.16
N LEU A 230 -1.76 -12.39 -9.64
CA LEU A 230 -0.84 -13.24 -8.89
C LEU A 230 -0.06 -12.45 -7.82
N GLY A 231 -0.07 -11.13 -7.94
CA GLY A 231 0.51 -10.18 -7.00
C GLY A 231 0.69 -8.81 -7.65
N GLY A 232 1.30 -7.90 -6.90
CA GLY A 232 1.57 -6.54 -7.33
C GLY A 232 2.18 -5.75 -6.20
N PHE A 233 2.52 -4.49 -6.47
CA PHE A 233 3.09 -3.58 -5.50
C PHE A 233 2.72 -2.12 -5.81
N PRO A 234 2.62 -1.25 -4.78
CA PRO A 234 2.51 0.19 -4.97
C PRO A 234 3.75 0.72 -5.70
N VAL A 235 3.56 1.63 -6.65
CA VAL A 235 4.67 2.20 -7.42
C VAL A 235 5.32 3.36 -6.68
N ARG A 236 4.56 4.05 -5.83
CA ARG A 236 5.07 5.12 -4.97
C ARG A 236 6.20 4.59 -4.08
N GLY A 237 7.30 5.33 -4.03
CA GLY A 237 8.49 4.94 -3.27
C GLY A 237 9.34 3.84 -3.91
N CYS A 238 8.94 3.26 -5.05
CA CYS A 238 9.79 2.28 -5.73
C CYS A 238 11.04 2.92 -6.36
N LEU A 239 12.15 2.20 -6.29
CA LEU A 239 13.33 2.43 -7.12
C LEU A 239 13.26 1.52 -8.35
N VAL A 240 13.60 2.05 -9.52
CA VAL A 240 13.64 1.29 -10.77
C VAL A 240 14.92 1.61 -11.54
N THR A 241 15.66 0.54 -11.86
CA THR A 241 17.03 0.63 -12.38
C THR A 241 17.19 -0.33 -13.55
N ALA A 242 17.73 0.17 -14.67
CA ALA A 242 18.15 -0.68 -15.77
C ALA A 242 19.37 -1.49 -15.32
N LEU A 243 19.39 -2.79 -15.65
CA LEU A 243 20.54 -3.64 -15.42
C LEU A 243 21.20 -3.82 -16.78
N ASP A 244 22.29 -3.08 -17.00
CA ASP A 244 23.06 -3.14 -18.24
C ASP A 244 24.21 -4.14 -18.11
N ASP A 245 24.73 -4.59 -19.26
CA ASP A 245 25.54 -5.79 -19.53
C ASP A 245 26.90 -5.90 -18.79
N GLY A 246 27.16 -5.07 -17.77
CA GLY A 246 28.34 -5.10 -16.90
C GLY A 246 28.39 -6.30 -15.94
N GLY A 247 27.51 -7.28 -16.11
CA GLY A 247 27.43 -8.50 -15.32
C GLY A 247 26.04 -8.72 -14.73
N VAL A 248 25.63 -9.99 -14.68
CA VAL A 248 24.38 -10.42 -14.06
C VAL A 248 24.47 -10.22 -12.54
N PRO A 249 23.59 -9.41 -11.90
CA PRO A 249 23.63 -9.24 -10.45
C PRO A 249 23.55 -10.57 -9.71
N PRO A 250 24.18 -10.76 -8.52
CA PRO A 250 24.20 -12.05 -7.81
C PRO A 250 22.80 -12.65 -7.51
N GLY A 251 21.78 -11.79 -7.47
CA GLY A 251 20.39 -12.16 -7.27
C GLY A 251 19.72 -12.78 -8.51
N VAL A 252 20.22 -12.49 -9.70
CA VAL A 252 19.68 -12.90 -10.99
C VAL A 252 20.24 -14.27 -11.36
N ARG A 253 19.37 -15.24 -11.67
CA ARG A 253 19.79 -16.63 -11.94
C ARG A 253 19.21 -17.12 -13.27
N GLY A 254 19.98 -17.89 -14.03
CA GLY A 254 19.59 -18.46 -15.32
C GLY A 254 20.18 -17.72 -16.54
N ASN A 255 19.91 -18.21 -17.75
CA ASN A 255 20.39 -17.63 -19.02
C ASN A 255 19.54 -16.42 -19.45
N VAL A 256 19.59 -15.34 -18.66
CA VAL A 256 18.75 -14.16 -18.88
C VAL A 256 19.68 -12.94 -18.80
N GLN A 257 20.05 -12.36 -19.94
CA GLN A 257 21.14 -11.36 -19.97
C GLN A 257 20.74 -10.03 -20.63
N ASP A 258 19.80 -10.00 -21.58
CA ASP A 258 19.46 -8.74 -22.26
C ASP A 258 18.14 -8.16 -21.76
N ASN A 259 18.06 -6.82 -21.74
CA ASN A 259 16.84 -6.05 -21.43
C ASN A 259 16.29 -6.28 -20.01
N LEU A 260 17.18 -6.53 -19.04
CA LEU A 260 16.81 -6.62 -17.63
C LEU A 260 16.67 -5.25 -16.99
N PHE A 261 15.79 -5.20 -16.00
CA PHE A 261 15.68 -4.10 -15.05
C PHE A 261 15.19 -4.64 -13.71
N GLU A 262 15.49 -3.91 -12.65
CA GLU A 262 14.98 -4.22 -11.32
C GLU A 262 14.01 -3.15 -10.83
N VAL A 263 13.08 -3.58 -9.99
CA VAL A 263 12.25 -2.71 -9.17
C VAL A 263 12.45 -3.10 -7.72
N ILE A 264 12.82 -2.13 -6.88
CA ILE A 264 12.89 -2.29 -5.43
C ILE A 264 11.73 -1.49 -4.85
N THR A 265 10.83 -2.18 -4.17
CA THR A 265 9.66 -1.55 -3.54
C THR A 265 10.04 -0.81 -2.26
N ALA A 266 9.12 0.01 -1.73
CA ALA A 266 9.36 0.76 -0.50
C ALA A 266 9.60 -0.14 0.74
N ASP A 267 9.15 -1.39 0.70
CA ASP A 267 9.42 -2.45 1.69
C ASP A 267 10.64 -3.31 1.33
N GLU A 268 11.54 -2.80 0.48
CA GLU A 268 12.80 -3.44 0.08
C GLU A 268 12.65 -4.80 -0.64
N VAL A 269 11.46 -5.08 -1.19
CA VAL A 269 11.24 -6.29 -2.01
C VAL A 269 11.77 -6.05 -3.42
N ARG A 270 12.69 -6.90 -3.85
CA ARG A 270 13.32 -6.83 -5.16
C ARG A 270 12.60 -7.69 -6.20
N PHE A 271 12.29 -7.05 -7.33
CA PHE A 271 11.72 -7.66 -8.51
C PHE A 271 12.69 -7.55 -9.67
N TYR A 272 13.19 -8.68 -10.16
CA TYR A 272 13.91 -8.74 -11.43
C TYR A 272 12.95 -9.03 -12.56
N LEU A 273 12.96 -8.14 -13.55
CA LEU A 273 12.08 -8.16 -14.71
C LEU A 273 12.92 -8.08 -15.98
N GLN A 274 12.44 -8.75 -17.03
CA GLN A 274 13.05 -8.70 -18.34
C GLN A 274 11.99 -8.40 -19.40
N ALA A 275 12.29 -7.43 -20.25
CA ALA A 275 11.48 -7.07 -21.40
C ALA A 275 11.92 -7.83 -22.67
N ALA A 276 11.03 -7.93 -23.65
CA ALA A 276 11.33 -8.55 -24.93
C ALA A 276 12.31 -7.72 -25.79
N SER A 277 12.42 -6.41 -25.53
CA SER A 277 13.33 -5.51 -26.25
C SER A 277 13.82 -4.35 -25.37
N ALA A 278 14.90 -3.71 -25.80
CA ALA A 278 15.45 -2.54 -25.11
C ALA A 278 14.47 -1.36 -25.10
N ALA A 279 13.68 -1.22 -26.17
CA ALA A 279 12.61 -0.22 -26.27
C ALA A 279 11.51 -0.48 -25.23
N GLN A 280 11.03 -1.73 -25.13
CA GLN A 280 10.03 -2.10 -24.13
C GLN A 280 10.58 -1.93 -22.70
N ARG A 281 11.83 -2.32 -22.43
CA ARG A 281 12.48 -2.06 -21.14
C ARG A 281 12.44 -0.57 -20.80
N SER A 282 12.87 0.27 -21.73
CA SER A 282 12.95 1.72 -21.53
C SER A 282 11.58 2.34 -21.28
N GLU A 283 10.55 1.85 -21.98
CA GLU A 283 9.15 2.27 -21.78
C GLU A 283 8.66 1.95 -20.36
N TRP A 284 8.84 0.71 -19.89
CA TRP A 284 8.44 0.32 -18.53
C TRP A 284 9.17 1.11 -17.46
N ILE A 285 10.49 1.28 -17.58
CA ILE A 285 11.29 2.07 -16.63
C ILE A 285 10.79 3.51 -16.59
N ARG A 286 10.56 4.12 -17.77
CA ARG A 286 10.07 5.51 -17.87
C ARG A 286 8.70 5.65 -17.19
N ALA A 287 7.76 4.76 -17.48
CA ALA A 287 6.41 4.82 -16.91
C ALA A 287 6.42 4.65 -15.38
N ILE A 288 7.20 3.70 -14.84
CA ILE A 288 7.35 3.51 -13.39
C ILE A 288 7.98 4.75 -12.74
N ARG A 289 8.99 5.36 -13.38
CA ARG A 289 9.63 6.59 -12.87
C ARG A 289 8.71 7.81 -12.82
N GLN A 290 7.75 7.90 -13.73
CA GLN A 290 6.77 8.99 -13.73
C GLN A 290 5.84 8.89 -12.52
N LEU A 291 5.41 7.68 -12.17
CA LEU A 291 4.47 7.45 -11.09
C LEU A 291 5.10 7.41 -9.68
N ARG A 292 6.41 7.16 -9.55
CA ARG A 292 7.06 7.07 -8.23
C ARG A 292 7.16 8.40 -7.46
N ARG A 293 6.94 9.55 -8.13
CA ARG A 293 7.27 10.92 -7.63
C ARG A 293 6.07 11.84 -7.34
N VAL A 294 4.83 11.35 -7.34
CA VAL A 294 3.69 12.24 -7.13
C VAL A 294 3.49 12.49 -5.63
N GLY A 295 3.97 13.64 -5.20
CA GLY A 295 3.90 14.19 -3.85
C GLY A 295 4.50 15.60 -3.88
N MET A 296 3.77 16.52 -4.50
CA MET A 296 3.85 17.96 -4.26
C MET A 296 2.45 18.44 -3.86
#